data_AF-A0A6G7Y6J4-F1
#
_entry.id   AF-A0A6G7Y6J4-F1
#
_cell.length_a   1.000
_cell.length_b   1.000
_cell.length_c   1.000
_cell.angle_alpha   90.00
_cell.angle_beta   90.00
_cell.angle_gamma   90.00
#
_symmetry.space_group_name_H-M   'P 1'
#
loop_
_entity.id
_entity.type
_entity.pdbx_description
1 polymer ?
#
loop_
_entity_poly.entity_id
_entity_poly.type
_entity_poly.pdbx_seq_one_letter_code
_entity_poly.pdbx_strand_id
1 'polypeptide(L)'
;MDLASAQRDLLATERWAWLGAHLQRWYAAPLTAGDGEAPEAIAAAERRVGVAFPEALVEWFLLVGRRLRAVQDAPLALDAVAAEEGGLAFWQENQDVWTLAATPAGDTAIDDASFAWAEPPLVAALEGMLASDLIVGAWSGGGHGPLGRLADGVVGGVIVDGEPDLVAGYPDLGLPANPFFSVGVRGDAATLLRCDPAGGMGLEWAAATPDAVAALDKVVPLDPPGGVHVVAVAFEGLDPDLLGLVTDARGIPDAARVAPWLGAAAGLSTARASRPTPTTPGSAVFEYETTEPDALVARLASGIEGPLRAHLTVARRPERIGTFTRVFPDPGRRWP
;
A
#
# COMPACT_ATOMS: atom_id res chain seq x y z
N MET A 1 -8.55 -14.96 19.76
CA MET A 1 -10.02 -15.09 19.81
C MET A 1 -10.43 -15.77 18.53
N ASP A 2 -11.26 -16.81 18.63
CA ASP A 2 -11.70 -17.56 17.46
C ASP A 2 -12.74 -16.77 16.67
N LEU A 3 -12.96 -17.16 15.42
CA LEU A 3 -14.00 -16.61 14.55
C LEU A 3 -15.40 -16.90 15.10
N ALA A 4 -16.32 -15.95 14.95
CA ALA A 4 -17.74 -16.20 15.20
C ALA A 4 -18.27 -17.31 14.27
N SER A 5 -19.32 -18.04 14.65
CA SER A 5 -19.90 -19.09 13.79
C SER A 5 -20.29 -18.54 12.43
N ALA A 6 -21.02 -17.42 12.41
CA ALA A 6 -21.46 -16.78 11.16
C ALA A 6 -20.29 -16.43 10.22
N GLN A 7 -19.16 -15.93 10.74
CA GLN A 7 -17.98 -15.64 9.92
C GLN A 7 -17.34 -16.92 9.36
N ARG A 8 -17.28 -17.99 10.15
CA ARG A 8 -16.78 -19.30 9.66
C ARG A 8 -17.68 -19.87 8.57
N ASP A 9 -18.99 -19.77 8.76
CA ASP A 9 -19.98 -20.24 7.81
C ASP A 9 -19.90 -19.43 6.51
N LEU A 10 -19.75 -18.10 6.58
CA LEU A 10 -19.54 -17.23 5.43
C LEU A 10 -18.23 -17.55 4.68
N LEU A 11 -17.10 -17.68 5.37
CA LEU A 11 -15.81 -18.06 4.75
C LEU A 11 -15.82 -19.47 4.13
N ALA A 12 -16.80 -20.31 4.45
CA ALA A 12 -16.97 -21.61 3.82
C ALA A 12 -17.84 -21.57 2.54
N THR A 13 -18.50 -20.44 2.27
CA THR A 13 -19.27 -20.24 1.03
C THR A 13 -18.35 -20.03 -0.16
N GLU A 14 -18.82 -20.39 -1.36
CA GLU A 14 -18.08 -20.14 -2.61
C GLU A 14 -17.71 -18.66 -2.78
N ARG A 15 -18.62 -17.76 -2.39
CA ARG A 15 -18.47 -16.29 -2.49
C ARG A 15 -17.27 -15.74 -1.71
N TRP A 16 -17.00 -16.27 -0.50
CA TRP A 16 -15.97 -15.72 0.40
C TRP A 16 -14.82 -16.68 0.72
N ALA A 17 -14.81 -17.88 0.14
CA ALA A 17 -13.74 -18.86 0.36
C ALA A 17 -12.35 -18.31 0.01
N TRP A 18 -12.27 -17.42 -0.99
CA TRP A 18 -11.02 -16.77 -1.38
C TRP A 18 -10.46 -15.86 -0.26
N LEU A 19 -11.33 -15.16 0.49
CA LEU A 19 -10.95 -14.14 1.47
C LEU A 19 -10.16 -14.75 2.63
N GLY A 20 -10.56 -15.94 3.08
CA GLY A 20 -9.86 -16.65 4.16
C GLY A 20 -8.42 -16.99 3.76
N ALA A 21 -8.22 -17.54 2.57
CA ALA A 21 -6.89 -17.86 2.04
C ALA A 21 -6.05 -16.58 1.79
N HIS A 22 -6.70 -15.52 1.31
CA HIS A 22 -6.08 -14.22 1.08
C HIS A 22 -5.57 -13.61 2.41
N LEU A 23 -6.43 -13.54 3.43
CA LEU A 23 -6.08 -13.01 4.75
C LEU A 23 -4.91 -13.75 5.39
N GLN A 24 -4.93 -15.08 5.35
CA GLN A 24 -3.86 -15.90 5.91
C GLN A 24 -2.50 -15.64 5.26
N ARG A 25 -2.49 -15.31 3.98
CA ARG A 25 -1.25 -15.15 3.22
C ARG A 25 -0.70 -13.72 3.28
N TRP A 26 -1.57 -12.72 3.17
CA TRP A 26 -1.15 -11.34 2.96
C TRP A 26 -1.11 -10.51 4.25
N TYR A 27 -1.84 -10.87 5.30
CA TYR A 27 -1.95 -10.07 6.52
C TYR A 27 -1.29 -10.72 7.72
N ALA A 28 -0.69 -9.89 8.59
CA ALA A 28 0.06 -10.36 9.76
C ALA A 28 -0.83 -11.01 10.82
N ALA A 29 -2.08 -10.53 10.96
CA ALA A 29 -3.03 -11.03 11.94
C ALA A 29 -4.11 -11.87 11.25
N PRO A 30 -4.48 -13.04 11.79
CA PRO A 30 -5.64 -13.78 11.31
C PRO A 30 -6.93 -12.98 11.56
N LEU A 31 -8.01 -13.37 10.89
CA LEU A 31 -9.34 -12.80 11.17
C LEU A 31 -9.85 -13.28 12.53
N THR A 32 -10.51 -12.40 13.27
CA THR A 32 -11.12 -12.70 14.57
C THR A 32 -12.58 -12.27 14.61
N ALA A 33 -13.34 -12.77 15.60
CA ALA A 33 -14.72 -12.32 15.84
C ALA A 33 -14.86 -10.80 16.05
N GLY A 34 -13.80 -10.11 16.47
CA GLY A 34 -13.82 -8.67 16.69
C GLY A 34 -13.69 -7.82 15.42
N ASP A 35 -13.30 -8.43 14.30
CA ASP A 35 -13.04 -7.73 13.04
C ASP A 35 -14.32 -7.43 12.24
N GLY A 36 -15.39 -8.16 12.51
CA GLY A 36 -16.70 -7.99 11.89
C GLY A 36 -17.63 -7.05 12.66
N GLU A 37 -18.67 -6.58 11.98
CA GLU A 37 -19.76 -5.85 12.60
C GLU A 37 -20.82 -6.78 13.19
N ALA A 38 -21.50 -6.29 14.24
CA ALA A 38 -22.63 -7.01 14.81
C ALA A 38 -23.85 -6.86 13.88
N PRO A 39 -24.70 -7.91 13.71
CA PRO A 39 -25.91 -7.82 12.89
C PRO A 39 -26.83 -6.65 13.29
N GLU A 40 -26.92 -6.34 14.59
CA GLU A 40 -27.72 -5.23 15.10
C GLU A 40 -27.17 -3.87 14.68
N ALA A 41 -25.85 -3.75 14.54
CA ALA A 41 -25.19 -2.54 14.06
C ALA A 41 -25.48 -2.33 12.56
N ILE A 42 -25.41 -3.40 11.75
CA ILE A 42 -25.74 -3.34 10.33
C ILE A 42 -27.22 -2.95 10.15
N ALA A 43 -28.14 -3.59 10.87
CA ALA A 43 -29.56 -3.23 10.82
C ALA A 43 -29.82 -1.78 11.28
N ALA A 44 -29.01 -1.25 12.21
CA ALA A 44 -29.08 0.15 12.61
C ALA A 44 -28.58 1.09 11.50
N ALA A 45 -27.53 0.71 10.77
CA ALA A 45 -27.05 1.43 9.60
C ALA A 45 -28.07 1.43 8.47
N GLU A 46 -28.71 0.30 8.15
CA GLU A 46 -29.80 0.23 7.17
C GLU A 46 -30.96 1.17 7.53
N ARG A 47 -31.37 1.20 8.81
CA ARG A 47 -32.40 2.14 9.28
C ARG A 47 -31.96 3.60 9.19
N ARG A 48 -30.68 3.89 9.46
CA ARG A 48 -30.10 5.24 9.39
C ARG A 48 -30.08 5.73 7.94
N VAL A 49 -29.64 4.89 7.01
CA VAL A 49 -29.53 5.24 5.59
C VAL A 49 -30.89 5.19 4.90
N GLY A 50 -31.83 4.40 5.41
CA GLY A 50 -33.20 4.30 4.90
C GLY A 50 -33.38 3.29 3.76
N VAL A 51 -32.38 2.46 3.49
CA VAL A 51 -32.42 1.39 2.49
C VAL A 51 -31.78 0.12 3.06
N ALA A 52 -32.25 -1.04 2.60
CA ALA A 52 -31.63 -2.32 2.92
C ALA A 52 -30.31 -2.46 2.14
N PHE A 53 -29.30 -3.06 2.78
CA PHE A 53 -28.01 -3.29 2.16
C PHE A 53 -28.08 -4.55 1.28
N PRO A 54 -27.43 -4.58 0.10
CA PRO A 54 -27.25 -5.81 -0.67
C PRO A 54 -26.62 -6.91 0.20
N GLU A 55 -27.02 -8.16 -0.01
CA GLU A 55 -26.57 -9.31 0.79
C GLU A 55 -25.04 -9.37 0.90
N ALA A 56 -24.33 -9.22 -0.22
CA ALA A 56 -22.87 -9.24 -0.23
C ALA A 56 -22.24 -8.11 0.61
N LEU A 57 -22.87 -6.93 0.69
CA LEU A 57 -22.38 -5.84 1.53
C LEU A 57 -22.59 -6.12 3.02
N VAL A 58 -23.75 -6.72 3.37
CA VAL A 58 -24.03 -7.18 4.74
C VAL A 58 -22.97 -8.19 5.17
N GLU A 59 -22.71 -9.20 4.33
CA GLU A 59 -21.70 -10.23 4.60
C GLU A 59 -20.29 -9.65 4.72
N TRP A 60 -19.93 -8.69 3.85
CA TRP A 60 -18.66 -7.98 3.93
C TRP A 60 -18.46 -7.30 5.29
N PHE A 61 -19.47 -6.57 5.77
CA PHE A 61 -19.41 -5.95 7.09
C PHE A 61 -19.39 -6.97 8.23
N LEU A 62 -20.13 -8.08 8.13
CA LEU A 62 -20.06 -9.19 9.10
C LEU A 62 -18.66 -9.83 9.15
N LEU A 63 -17.94 -9.87 8.04
CA LEU A 63 -16.61 -10.45 7.96
C LEU A 63 -15.54 -9.48 8.47
N VAL A 64 -15.47 -8.27 7.94
CA VAL A 64 -14.30 -7.38 8.09
C VAL A 64 -14.63 -5.92 8.42
N GLY A 65 -15.88 -5.58 8.71
CA GLY A 65 -16.33 -4.18 8.80
C GLY A 65 -15.52 -3.27 9.75
N ARG A 66 -15.00 -3.81 10.86
CA ARG A 66 -14.18 -3.05 11.84
C ARG A 66 -12.68 -3.05 11.52
N ARG A 67 -12.28 -3.86 10.55
CA ARG A 67 -10.91 -4.04 10.11
C ARG A 67 -10.53 -3.19 8.90
N LEU A 68 -11.52 -2.59 8.23
CA LEU A 68 -11.34 -1.69 7.09
C LEU A 68 -10.45 -0.49 7.45
N ARG A 69 -9.46 -0.19 6.60
CA ARG A 69 -8.52 0.93 6.73
C ARG A 69 -8.30 1.57 5.37
N ALA A 70 -8.19 2.89 5.33
CA ALA A 70 -7.72 3.59 4.15
C ALA A 70 -6.22 3.31 3.92
N VAL A 71 -5.84 3.18 2.65
CA VAL A 71 -4.43 3.02 2.22
C VAL A 71 -4.11 4.07 1.18
N GLN A 72 -4.60 3.86 -0.04
CA GLN A 72 -4.69 4.90 -1.05
C GLN A 72 -6.11 5.37 -1.08
N ASP A 73 -7.04 4.50 -1.48
CA ASP A 73 -8.48 4.76 -1.40
C ASP A 73 -9.00 4.33 -0.01
N ALA A 74 -10.26 4.64 0.27
CA ALA A 74 -10.90 4.45 1.55
C ALA A 74 -12.11 3.50 1.43
N PRO A 75 -12.01 2.23 1.89
CA PRO A 75 -13.21 1.46 2.17
C PRO A 75 -14.03 2.18 3.25
N LEU A 76 -15.33 2.35 3.03
CA LEU A 76 -16.18 3.06 3.98
C LEU A 76 -16.50 2.16 5.19
N ALA A 77 -16.26 2.69 6.39
CA ALA A 77 -16.74 2.09 7.62
C ALA A 77 -18.28 2.11 7.67
N LEU A 78 -18.88 1.22 8.46
CA LEU A 78 -20.34 1.04 8.51
C LEU A 78 -21.11 2.33 8.86
N ASP A 79 -20.52 3.20 9.67
CA ASP A 79 -21.09 4.49 10.06
C ASP A 79 -20.96 5.57 8.98
N ALA A 80 -19.99 5.43 8.08
CA ALA A 80 -19.75 6.31 6.94
C ALA A 80 -20.56 5.93 5.68
N VAL A 81 -21.09 4.70 5.59
CA VAL A 81 -21.97 4.29 4.47
C VAL A 81 -23.17 5.23 4.38
N ALA A 82 -23.42 5.74 3.18
CA ALA A 82 -24.50 6.65 2.84
C ALA A 82 -25.19 6.21 1.54
N ALA A 83 -26.43 6.67 1.34
CA ALA A 83 -27.12 6.52 0.07
C ALA A 83 -26.70 7.66 -0.86
N GLU A 84 -26.20 7.30 -2.03
CA GLU A 84 -25.86 8.20 -3.13
C GLU A 84 -26.84 7.98 -4.30
N GLU A 85 -26.77 8.80 -5.34
CA GLU A 85 -27.66 8.70 -6.52
C GLU A 85 -27.62 7.29 -7.14
N GLY A 86 -28.58 6.44 -6.76
CA GLY A 86 -28.76 5.09 -7.31
C GLY A 86 -28.12 3.94 -6.53
N GLY A 87 -27.44 4.18 -5.40
CA GLY A 87 -26.80 3.10 -4.64
C GLY A 87 -26.29 3.46 -3.24
N LEU A 88 -25.56 2.52 -2.64
CA LEU A 88 -24.93 2.65 -1.32
C LEU A 88 -23.42 2.76 -1.47
N ALA A 89 -22.85 3.90 -1.11
CA ALA A 89 -21.40 4.10 -1.14
C ALA A 89 -20.70 3.09 -0.22
N PHE A 90 -19.64 2.43 -0.73
CA PHE A 90 -18.85 1.47 0.04
C PHE A 90 -17.33 1.64 -0.13
N TRP A 91 -16.88 2.40 -1.11
CA TRP A 91 -15.48 2.76 -1.32
C TRP A 91 -15.38 4.17 -1.87
N GLN A 92 -14.39 4.94 -1.43
CA GLN A 92 -14.20 6.32 -1.82
C GLN A 92 -12.73 6.59 -2.15
N GLU A 93 -12.47 7.40 -3.17
CA GLU A 93 -11.12 7.86 -3.49
C GLU A 93 -10.63 8.91 -2.48
N ASN A 94 -9.32 8.96 -2.23
CA ASN A 94 -8.74 9.84 -1.21
C ASN A 94 -8.68 11.33 -1.56
N GLN A 95 -9.03 11.72 -2.78
CA GLN A 95 -9.13 13.10 -3.23
C GLN A 95 -10.60 13.51 -3.43
N ASP A 96 -11.54 12.65 -2.99
CA ASP A 96 -12.98 12.81 -3.13
C ASP A 96 -13.43 13.00 -4.60
N VAL A 97 -12.70 12.40 -5.56
CA VAL A 97 -13.00 12.51 -7.00
C VAL A 97 -14.06 11.51 -7.44
N TRP A 98 -14.08 10.32 -6.84
CA TRP A 98 -15.07 9.29 -7.13
C TRP A 98 -15.43 8.42 -5.92
N THR A 99 -16.57 7.77 -6.03
CA THR A 99 -17.16 6.85 -5.06
C THR A 99 -17.72 5.63 -5.78
N LEU A 100 -17.46 4.44 -5.23
CA LEU A 100 -18.14 3.21 -5.64
C LEU A 100 -19.39 3.00 -4.80
N ALA A 101 -20.51 2.77 -5.48
CA ALA A 101 -21.80 2.54 -4.86
C ALA A 101 -22.37 1.18 -5.27
N ALA A 102 -22.94 0.45 -4.31
CA ALA A 102 -23.66 -0.80 -4.55
C ALA A 102 -25.13 -0.50 -4.88
N THR A 103 -25.60 -0.99 -6.03
CA THR A 103 -27.00 -0.86 -6.40
C THR A 103 -27.87 -1.87 -5.63
N PRO A 104 -29.20 -1.67 -5.52
CA PRO A 104 -30.09 -2.66 -4.93
C PRO A 104 -30.06 -4.03 -5.62
N ALA A 105 -29.63 -4.10 -6.89
CA ALA A 105 -29.50 -5.34 -7.65
C ALA A 105 -28.24 -6.15 -7.27
N GLY A 106 -27.31 -5.55 -6.51
CA GLY A 106 -26.03 -6.17 -6.14
C GLY A 106 -24.91 -5.94 -7.17
N ASP A 107 -25.13 -5.06 -8.14
CA ASP A 107 -24.09 -4.54 -9.04
C ASP A 107 -23.45 -3.28 -8.44
N THR A 108 -22.37 -2.79 -9.06
CA THR A 108 -21.71 -1.55 -8.63
C THR A 108 -21.73 -0.47 -9.69
N ALA A 109 -21.92 0.77 -9.25
CA ALA A 109 -21.79 1.96 -10.07
C ALA A 109 -20.65 2.85 -9.54
N ILE A 110 -20.11 3.68 -10.43
CA ILE A 110 -19.23 4.80 -10.09
C ILE A 110 -20.01 6.10 -10.29
N ASP A 111 -19.85 7.04 -9.37
CA ASP A 111 -20.54 8.34 -9.37
C ASP A 111 -19.95 9.34 -10.39
N ASP A 112 -18.79 9.05 -10.97
CA ASP A 112 -18.14 9.88 -11.98
C ASP A 112 -18.10 9.19 -13.35
N ALA A 113 -18.91 9.71 -14.28
CA ALA A 113 -19.04 9.22 -15.65
C ALA A 113 -17.80 9.45 -16.54
N SER A 114 -16.80 10.20 -16.07
CA SER A 114 -15.52 10.34 -16.76
C SER A 114 -14.67 9.08 -16.72
N PHE A 115 -14.96 8.17 -15.78
CA PHE A 115 -14.32 6.86 -15.69
C PHE A 115 -15.07 5.84 -16.54
N ALA A 116 -14.36 5.19 -17.45
CA ALA A 116 -14.88 4.06 -18.25
C ALA A 116 -14.83 2.75 -17.44
N TRP A 117 -15.44 2.76 -16.26
CA TRP A 117 -15.47 1.59 -15.38
C TRP A 117 -16.59 0.65 -15.81
N ALA A 118 -16.26 -0.60 -16.14
CA ALA A 118 -17.28 -1.64 -16.24
C ALA A 118 -17.95 -1.76 -14.86
N GLU A 119 -19.26 -1.93 -14.80
CA GLU A 119 -20.03 -2.07 -13.55
C GLU A 119 -20.00 -3.56 -13.12
N PRO A 120 -19.00 -4.06 -12.36
CA PRO A 120 -18.96 -5.47 -11.99
C PRO A 120 -20.03 -5.79 -10.92
N PRO A 121 -20.25 -7.10 -10.67
CA PRO A 121 -20.92 -7.53 -9.46
C PRO A 121 -20.19 -7.02 -8.20
N LEU A 122 -20.93 -6.67 -7.14
CA LEU A 122 -20.38 -6.08 -5.91
C LEU A 122 -19.25 -6.89 -5.28
N VAL A 123 -19.35 -8.22 -5.28
CA VAL A 123 -18.30 -9.10 -4.73
C VAL A 123 -16.98 -8.91 -5.51
N ALA A 124 -17.06 -8.85 -6.83
CA ALA A 124 -15.90 -8.64 -7.68
C ALA A 124 -15.31 -7.24 -7.50
N ALA A 125 -16.13 -6.20 -7.32
CA ALA A 125 -15.65 -4.85 -7.00
C ALA A 125 -14.88 -4.81 -5.66
N LEU A 126 -15.43 -5.44 -4.60
CA LEU A 126 -14.79 -5.53 -3.29
C LEU A 126 -13.45 -6.28 -3.38
N GLU A 127 -13.39 -7.37 -4.13
CA GLU A 127 -12.15 -8.11 -4.40
C GLU A 127 -11.11 -7.29 -5.15
N GLY A 128 -11.52 -6.62 -6.23
CA GLY A 128 -10.65 -5.78 -7.05
C GLY A 128 -10.07 -4.60 -6.25
N MET A 129 -10.90 -3.93 -5.46
CA MET A 129 -10.47 -2.83 -4.60
C MET A 129 -9.58 -3.30 -3.45
N LEU A 130 -9.87 -4.47 -2.86
CA LEU A 130 -8.99 -5.08 -1.85
C LEU A 130 -7.60 -5.36 -2.43
N ALA A 131 -7.54 -5.97 -3.61
CA ALA A 131 -6.28 -6.27 -4.28
C ALA A 131 -5.52 -4.98 -4.66
N SER A 132 -6.24 -3.98 -5.19
CA SER A 132 -5.71 -2.65 -5.52
C SER A 132 -5.01 -2.01 -4.32
N ASP A 133 -5.73 -1.81 -3.22
CA ASP A 133 -5.19 -1.10 -2.06
C ASP A 133 -4.13 -1.93 -1.30
N LEU A 134 -4.18 -3.26 -1.40
CA LEU A 134 -3.09 -4.11 -0.92
C LEU A 134 -1.82 -3.90 -1.74
N ILE A 135 -1.91 -3.85 -3.07
CA ILE A 135 -0.76 -3.55 -3.94
C ILE A 135 -0.15 -2.20 -3.54
N VAL A 136 -0.99 -1.17 -3.36
CA VAL A 136 -0.51 0.16 -2.92
C VAL A 136 0.12 0.14 -1.54
N GLY A 137 -0.50 -0.56 -0.60
CA GLY A 137 0.03 -0.74 0.74
C GLY A 137 1.39 -1.42 0.78
N ALA A 138 1.62 -2.35 -0.14
CA ALA A 138 2.90 -3.05 -0.27
C ALA A 138 3.95 -2.21 -1.00
N TRP A 139 3.61 -1.58 -2.14
CA TRP A 139 4.58 -0.84 -2.95
C TRP A 139 4.97 0.51 -2.36
N SER A 140 4.09 1.15 -1.61
CA SER A 140 4.42 2.38 -0.86
C SER A 140 5.41 2.13 0.29
N GLY A 141 5.70 0.87 0.62
CA GLY A 141 6.55 0.51 1.75
C GLY A 141 5.86 0.62 3.12
N GLY A 142 4.61 1.12 3.17
CA GLY A 142 3.89 1.38 4.41
C GLY A 142 3.54 0.13 5.23
N GLY A 143 3.56 -1.06 4.63
CA GLY A 143 3.36 -2.33 5.34
C GLY A 143 1.93 -2.54 5.86
N HIS A 144 0.96 -1.81 5.31
CA HIS A 144 -0.45 -1.89 5.68
C HIS A 144 -1.30 -1.96 4.42
N GLY A 145 -2.26 -2.88 4.40
CA GLY A 145 -3.31 -2.95 3.40
C GLY A 145 -4.67 -2.54 3.97
N PRO A 146 -5.73 -2.62 3.16
CA PRO A 146 -7.08 -2.19 3.56
C PRO A 146 -7.69 -3.01 4.72
N LEU A 147 -7.10 -4.17 5.06
CA LEU A 147 -7.48 -5.00 6.22
C LEU A 147 -6.40 -5.00 7.32
N GLY A 148 -5.59 -3.94 7.42
CA GLY A 148 -4.59 -3.76 8.47
C GLY A 148 -3.18 -4.15 8.06
N ARG A 149 -2.34 -4.52 9.04
CA ARG A 149 -0.91 -4.75 8.82
C ARG A 149 -0.66 -5.97 7.91
N LEU A 150 0.18 -5.77 6.90
CA LEU A 150 0.64 -6.83 5.99
C LEU A 150 1.63 -7.75 6.71
N ALA A 151 1.69 -9.03 6.31
CA ALA A 151 2.66 -9.96 6.85
C ALA A 151 4.10 -9.50 6.54
N ASP A 152 5.06 -9.81 7.41
CA ASP A 152 6.45 -9.32 7.29
C ASP A 152 7.14 -9.74 5.97
N GLY A 153 6.69 -10.84 5.36
CA GLY A 153 7.18 -11.33 4.07
C GLY A 153 6.60 -10.62 2.85
N VAL A 154 5.55 -9.80 3.02
CA VAL A 154 4.93 -9.05 1.91
C VAL A 154 5.87 -7.94 1.49
N VAL A 155 6.17 -7.88 0.19
CA VAL A 155 6.95 -6.83 -0.47
C VAL A 155 6.13 -6.33 -1.65
N GLY A 156 6.24 -5.06 -1.99
CA GLY A 156 5.73 -4.54 -3.25
C GLY A 156 6.70 -3.55 -3.87
N GLY A 157 6.34 -3.05 -5.04
CA GLY A 157 7.10 -2.04 -5.75
C GLY A 157 6.39 -1.51 -6.98
N VAL A 158 7.04 -0.55 -7.64
CA VAL A 158 6.56 0.06 -8.88
C VAL A 158 7.71 0.05 -9.89
N ILE A 159 7.37 -0.20 -11.15
CA ILE A 159 8.29 -0.16 -12.28
C ILE A 159 7.70 0.83 -13.28
N VAL A 160 8.18 2.06 -13.23
CA VAL A 160 7.62 3.19 -13.99
C VAL A 160 7.66 2.95 -15.50
N ASP A 161 8.70 2.26 -15.97
CA ASP A 161 8.89 1.84 -17.36
C ASP A 161 8.34 0.43 -17.65
N GLY A 162 7.37 -0.03 -16.83
CA GLY A 162 6.79 -1.35 -16.94
C GLY A 162 5.84 -1.48 -18.13
N GLU A 163 6.21 -2.31 -19.10
CA GLU A 163 5.36 -2.65 -20.25
C GLU A 163 4.37 -3.78 -19.94
N PRO A 164 3.18 -3.84 -20.59
CA PRO A 164 2.19 -4.89 -20.34
C PRO A 164 2.70 -6.31 -20.58
N ASP A 165 3.65 -6.48 -21.49
CA ASP A 165 4.25 -7.78 -21.80
C ASP A 165 5.03 -8.37 -20.61
N LEU A 166 5.47 -7.53 -19.66
CA LEU A 166 6.16 -7.97 -18.45
C LEU A 166 5.27 -8.84 -17.55
N VAL A 167 3.95 -8.62 -17.59
CA VAL A 167 2.99 -9.40 -16.79
C VAL A 167 2.32 -10.52 -17.59
N ALA A 168 2.71 -10.71 -18.86
CA ALA A 168 2.10 -11.70 -19.75
C ALA A 168 2.22 -13.15 -19.20
N GLY A 169 3.30 -13.42 -18.45
CA GLY A 169 3.58 -14.72 -17.83
C GLY A 169 2.69 -15.08 -16.63
N TYR A 170 1.91 -14.13 -16.11
CA TYR A 170 0.97 -14.36 -15.02
C TYR A 170 -0.47 -14.43 -15.54
N PRO A 171 -1.32 -15.34 -15.03
CA PRO A 171 -2.71 -15.42 -15.45
C PRO A 171 -3.51 -14.19 -15.01
N ASP A 172 -4.57 -13.93 -15.75
CA ASP A 172 -5.63 -13.00 -15.34
C ASP A 172 -6.41 -13.62 -14.18
N LEU A 173 -6.58 -12.85 -13.09
CA LEU A 173 -7.31 -13.32 -11.91
C LEU A 173 -8.83 -13.12 -12.05
N GLY A 174 -9.29 -12.48 -13.13
CA GLY A 174 -10.70 -12.13 -13.34
C GLY A 174 -11.20 -11.03 -12.41
N LEU A 175 -10.27 -10.34 -11.71
CA LEU A 175 -10.59 -9.24 -10.82
C LEU A 175 -10.77 -7.96 -11.65
N PRO A 176 -11.85 -7.18 -11.42
CA PRO A 176 -12.06 -5.93 -12.12
C PRO A 176 -10.92 -4.97 -11.79
N ALA A 177 -10.61 -4.12 -12.75
CA ALA A 177 -9.69 -3.02 -12.51
C ALA A 177 -10.31 -2.02 -11.51
N ASN A 178 -9.46 -1.36 -10.72
CA ASN A 178 -9.85 -0.12 -10.03
C ASN A 178 -10.26 0.92 -11.11
N PRO A 179 -11.20 1.84 -10.84
CA PRO A 179 -11.63 2.89 -11.77
C PRO A 179 -10.54 3.60 -12.57
N PHE A 180 -9.31 3.74 -12.04
CA PHE A 180 -8.18 4.35 -12.76
C PHE A 180 -7.52 3.46 -13.82
N PHE A 181 -7.68 2.14 -13.72
CA PHE A 181 -6.93 1.17 -14.51
C PHE A 181 -7.82 0.56 -15.59
N SER A 182 -7.24 0.36 -16.77
CA SER A 182 -7.94 -0.26 -17.91
C SER A 182 -7.81 -1.79 -17.95
N VAL A 183 -6.95 -2.37 -17.12
CA VAL A 183 -6.61 -3.79 -17.12
C VAL A 183 -6.81 -4.35 -15.70
N GLY A 184 -7.45 -5.51 -15.61
CA GLY A 184 -7.65 -6.24 -14.36
C GLY A 184 -6.35 -6.73 -13.72
N VAL A 185 -6.45 -7.21 -12.49
CA VAL A 185 -5.29 -7.70 -11.73
C VAL A 185 -4.84 -9.05 -12.29
N ARG A 186 -3.54 -9.18 -12.53
CA ARG A 186 -2.88 -10.44 -12.90
C ARG A 186 -2.08 -10.97 -11.73
N GLY A 187 -1.79 -12.26 -11.73
CA GLY A 187 -0.93 -12.83 -10.71
C GLY A 187 -1.23 -14.27 -10.39
N ASP A 188 -0.96 -14.65 -9.15
CA ASP A 188 -1.31 -15.94 -8.62
C ASP A 188 -1.68 -15.79 -7.13
N ALA A 189 -1.67 -16.90 -6.41
CA ALA A 189 -2.04 -16.91 -5.01
C ALA A 189 -1.11 -16.03 -4.13
N ALA A 190 0.15 -15.82 -4.52
CA ALA A 190 1.19 -15.11 -3.76
C ALA A 190 1.81 -13.91 -4.49
N THR A 191 1.40 -13.61 -5.72
CA THR A 191 1.83 -12.44 -6.49
C THR A 191 0.61 -11.71 -7.06
N LEU A 192 0.59 -10.39 -6.94
CA LEU A 192 -0.42 -9.51 -7.55
C LEU A 192 0.29 -8.46 -8.41
N LEU A 193 -0.22 -8.23 -9.61
CA LEU A 193 0.35 -7.37 -10.63
C LEU A 193 -0.75 -6.53 -11.26
N ARG A 194 -0.50 -5.22 -11.39
CA ARG A 194 -1.38 -4.27 -12.05
C ARG A 194 -0.55 -3.36 -12.93
N CYS A 195 -0.89 -3.28 -14.21
CA CYS A 195 -0.18 -2.44 -15.17
C CYS A 195 -1.14 -1.44 -15.81
N ASP A 196 -0.69 -0.19 -15.95
CA ASP A 196 -1.39 0.84 -16.71
C ASP A 196 -0.45 1.47 -17.75
N PRO A 197 -0.39 0.88 -18.96
CA PRO A 197 0.42 1.44 -20.04
C PRO A 197 -0.16 2.76 -20.58
N ALA A 198 -1.46 2.99 -20.41
CA ALA A 198 -2.14 4.13 -21.02
C ALA A 198 -2.06 5.40 -20.16
N GLY A 199 -2.19 5.26 -18.84
CA GLY A 199 -2.06 6.38 -17.88
C GLY A 199 -0.64 6.60 -17.37
N GLY A 200 0.33 5.79 -17.77
CA GLY A 200 1.75 6.02 -17.49
C GLY A 200 2.19 5.74 -16.05
N MET A 201 1.38 4.98 -15.29
CA MET A 201 1.73 4.54 -13.93
C MET A 201 2.74 3.38 -13.94
N GLY A 202 2.91 2.68 -15.08
CA GLY A 202 3.82 1.56 -15.22
C GLY A 202 3.24 0.26 -14.65
N LEU A 203 4.09 -0.55 -14.02
CA LEU A 203 3.73 -1.81 -13.36
C LEU A 203 3.83 -1.67 -11.83
N GLU A 204 2.71 -1.80 -11.14
CA GLU A 204 2.65 -1.98 -9.69
C GLU A 204 2.56 -3.46 -9.34
N TRP A 205 3.24 -3.86 -8.28
CA TRP A 205 3.28 -5.25 -7.87
C TRP A 205 3.33 -5.44 -6.36
N ALA A 206 2.83 -6.59 -5.92
CA ALA A 206 3.00 -7.10 -4.56
C ALA A 206 3.27 -8.60 -4.60
N ALA A 207 4.10 -9.09 -3.69
CA ALA A 207 4.41 -10.50 -3.51
C ALA A 207 4.39 -10.84 -2.02
N ALA A 208 3.69 -11.91 -1.65
CA ALA A 208 3.44 -12.27 -0.26
C ALA A 208 4.59 -13.01 0.42
N THR A 209 5.52 -13.56 -0.37
CA THR A 209 6.59 -14.43 0.13
C THR A 209 7.91 -14.15 -0.59
N PRO A 210 9.07 -14.45 0.03
CA PRO A 210 10.37 -14.36 -0.63
C PRO A 210 10.47 -15.18 -1.92
N ASP A 211 9.85 -16.37 -1.95
CA ASP A 211 9.84 -17.22 -3.15
C ASP A 211 9.05 -16.58 -4.29
N ALA A 212 7.94 -15.91 -3.99
CA ALA A 212 7.16 -15.15 -4.96
C ALA A 212 7.93 -13.94 -5.50
N VAL A 213 8.69 -13.23 -4.64
CA VAL A 213 9.61 -12.16 -5.07
C VAL A 213 10.68 -12.72 -6.01
N ALA A 214 11.32 -13.83 -5.64
CA ALA A 214 12.35 -14.47 -6.47
C ALA A 214 11.80 -15.07 -7.78
N ALA A 215 10.53 -15.46 -7.81
CA ALA A 215 9.85 -15.88 -9.03
C ALA A 215 9.56 -14.68 -9.94
N LEU A 216 9.06 -13.58 -9.37
CA LEU A 216 8.79 -12.34 -10.10
C LEU A 216 10.07 -11.76 -10.71
N ASP A 217 11.18 -11.74 -9.96
CA ASP A 217 12.48 -11.21 -10.41
C ASP A 217 13.03 -11.92 -11.66
N LYS A 218 12.65 -13.19 -11.89
CA LYS A 218 13.02 -13.94 -13.10
C LYS A 218 12.24 -13.50 -14.33
N VAL A 219 11.06 -12.91 -14.14
CA VAL A 219 10.18 -12.43 -15.21
C VAL A 219 10.42 -10.93 -15.45
N VAL A 220 10.55 -10.19 -14.36
CA VAL A 220 10.72 -8.73 -14.36
C VAL A 220 11.86 -8.38 -13.41
N PRO A 221 13.02 -7.92 -13.91
CA PRO A 221 14.16 -7.59 -13.06
C PRO A 221 13.80 -6.53 -12.02
N LEU A 222 13.87 -6.90 -10.74
CA LEU A 222 13.58 -6.02 -9.61
C LEU A 222 14.80 -5.18 -9.23
N ASP A 223 16.00 -5.60 -9.62
CA ASP A 223 17.17 -4.73 -9.67
C ASP A 223 17.12 -3.91 -10.97
N PRO A 224 16.96 -2.57 -10.91
CA PRO A 224 16.78 -1.77 -12.11
C PRO A 224 18.05 -1.75 -12.98
N PRO A 225 17.91 -1.62 -14.30
CA PRO A 225 19.03 -1.42 -15.20
C PRO A 225 19.92 -0.25 -14.73
N GLY A 226 21.23 -0.48 -14.65
CA GLY A 226 22.18 0.52 -14.14
C GLY A 226 22.31 0.57 -12.62
N GLY A 227 21.61 -0.31 -11.87
CA GLY A 227 21.78 -0.49 -10.43
C GLY A 227 21.26 0.70 -9.61
N VAL A 228 20.25 1.42 -10.11
CA VAL A 228 19.66 2.57 -9.42
C VAL A 228 19.02 2.14 -8.09
N HIS A 229 19.47 2.75 -7.01
CA HIS A 229 18.96 2.53 -5.67
C HIS A 229 18.51 3.85 -5.07
N VAL A 230 17.54 3.77 -4.16
CA VAL A 230 17.19 4.85 -3.25
C VAL A 230 17.87 4.58 -1.92
N VAL A 231 18.66 5.54 -1.43
CA VAL A 231 19.26 5.54 -0.09
C VAL A 231 18.51 6.54 0.77
N ALA A 232 17.89 6.04 1.84
CA ALA A 232 17.23 6.85 2.85
C ALA A 232 18.20 7.16 4.00
N VAL A 233 18.21 8.42 4.43
CA VAL A 233 18.93 8.92 5.60
C VAL A 233 17.91 9.49 6.54
N ALA A 234 17.74 8.85 7.69
CA ALA A 234 16.78 9.25 8.69
C ALA A 234 17.50 9.63 9.99
N PHE A 235 17.01 10.70 10.61
CA PHE A 235 17.35 11.07 11.97
C PHE A 235 16.09 10.94 12.82
N GLU A 236 16.14 10.11 13.86
CA GLU A 236 14.95 9.78 14.67
C GLU A 236 15.18 10.19 16.14
N GLY A 237 14.13 10.73 16.79
CA GLY A 237 14.19 11.09 18.21
C GLY A 237 15.09 12.28 18.52
N LEU A 238 15.20 13.24 17.59
CA LEU A 238 15.93 14.48 17.78
C LEU A 238 15.18 15.40 18.76
N ASP A 239 15.91 16.03 19.67
CA ASP A 239 15.42 17.21 20.37
C ASP A 239 15.33 18.42 19.40
N PRO A 240 14.65 19.52 19.78
CA PRO A 240 14.49 20.67 18.90
C PRO A 240 15.80 21.30 18.40
N ASP A 241 16.86 21.28 19.21
CA ASP A 241 18.15 21.88 18.86
C ASP A 241 18.85 21.05 17.78
N LEU A 242 18.85 19.72 17.93
CA LEU A 242 19.39 18.79 16.93
C LEU A 242 18.54 18.75 15.67
N LEU A 243 17.21 18.85 15.77
CA LEU A 243 16.33 18.92 14.61
C LEU A 243 16.65 20.15 13.76
N GLY A 244 16.89 21.30 14.39
CA GLY A 244 17.30 22.52 13.72
C GLY A 244 18.65 22.45 12.98
N LEU A 245 19.45 21.40 13.19
CA LEU A 245 20.67 21.14 12.41
C LEU A 245 20.38 20.53 11.04
N VAL A 246 19.23 19.84 10.87
CA VAL A 246 18.87 19.12 9.64
C VAL A 246 17.60 19.66 8.97
N THR A 247 16.87 20.58 9.61
CA THR A 247 15.67 21.21 9.04
C THR A 247 15.82 22.72 8.83
N ASP A 248 14.96 23.29 7.99
CA ASP A 248 14.77 24.73 7.87
C ASP A 248 13.97 25.32 9.06
N ALA A 249 13.73 26.64 9.05
CA ALA A 249 12.99 27.34 10.10
C ALA A 249 11.51 26.91 10.24
N ARG A 250 10.97 26.15 9.27
CA ARG A 250 9.62 25.59 9.28
C ARG A 250 9.61 24.14 9.75
N GLY A 251 10.78 23.57 10.09
CA GLY A 251 10.91 22.16 10.44
C GLY A 251 10.91 21.22 9.22
N ILE A 252 11.13 21.74 8.02
CA ILE A 252 11.19 20.93 6.79
C ILE A 252 12.62 20.44 6.59
N PRO A 253 12.87 19.15 6.28
CA PRO A 253 14.20 18.64 5.95
C PRO A 253 14.90 19.51 4.88
N ASP A 254 16.10 19.99 5.21
CA ASP A 254 16.86 20.92 4.36
C ASP A 254 18.08 20.22 3.78
N ALA A 255 17.98 19.85 2.49
CA ALA A 255 19.05 19.13 1.79
C ALA A 255 20.38 19.90 1.77
N ALA A 256 20.37 21.24 1.86
CA ALA A 256 21.59 22.03 1.90
C ALA A 256 22.39 21.80 3.20
N ARG A 257 21.72 21.43 4.30
CA ARG A 257 22.35 21.13 5.59
C ARG A 257 23.00 19.75 5.62
N VAL A 258 22.47 18.82 4.85
CA VAL A 258 22.98 17.44 4.73
C VAL A 258 24.02 17.32 3.61
N ALA A 259 23.99 18.20 2.62
CA ALA A 259 24.90 18.21 1.48
C ALA A 259 26.41 18.11 1.84
N PRO A 260 26.91 18.78 2.91
CA PRO A 260 28.31 18.63 3.31
C PRO A 260 28.73 17.19 3.64
N TRP A 261 27.81 16.34 4.13
CA TRP A 261 28.09 14.93 4.43
C TRP A 261 28.07 14.03 3.20
N LEU A 262 27.37 14.45 2.14
CA LEU A 262 27.33 13.71 0.86
C LEU A 262 28.64 13.88 0.07
N GLY A 263 29.26 15.06 0.19
CA GLY A 263 30.44 15.45 -0.59
C GLY A 263 30.16 15.43 -2.09
N ALA A 264 31.22 15.33 -2.91
CA ALA A 264 31.10 15.09 -4.36
C ALA A 264 30.85 13.59 -4.61
N ALA A 265 29.72 13.04 -4.16
CA ALA A 265 29.35 11.67 -4.49
C ALA A 265 29.04 11.56 -5.99
N ALA A 266 29.87 10.77 -6.68
CA ALA A 266 29.63 10.41 -8.07
C ALA A 266 28.32 9.61 -8.15
N GLY A 267 27.59 9.77 -9.24
CA GLY A 267 26.37 8.99 -9.49
C GLY A 267 25.14 9.37 -8.65
N LEU A 268 25.14 10.51 -7.94
CA LEU A 268 23.90 11.10 -7.42
C LEU A 268 23.11 11.72 -8.57
N SER A 269 21.98 11.12 -8.95
CA SER A 269 21.12 11.64 -10.02
C SER A 269 20.17 12.72 -9.50
N THR A 270 19.54 12.48 -8.34
CA THR A 270 18.63 13.44 -7.69
C THR A 270 18.63 13.26 -6.17
N ALA A 271 18.56 14.38 -5.43
CA ALA A 271 18.21 14.37 -4.01
C ALA A 271 16.73 14.77 -3.90
N ARG A 272 15.90 13.90 -3.34
CA ARG A 272 14.51 14.20 -3.03
C ARG A 272 14.39 14.31 -1.52
N ALA A 273 14.05 15.50 -1.04
CA ALA A 273 13.53 15.61 0.31
C ALA A 273 12.14 14.97 0.31
N SER A 274 12.05 13.74 0.79
CA SER A 274 10.76 13.13 1.09
C SER A 274 10.10 14.01 2.14
N ARG A 275 8.85 14.45 1.88
CA ARG A 275 8.09 15.18 2.90
C ARG A 275 8.11 14.31 4.16
N PRO A 276 8.44 14.86 5.34
CA PRO A 276 8.42 14.09 6.56
C PRO A 276 7.03 13.44 6.67
N THR A 277 6.99 12.11 6.75
CA THR A 277 5.77 11.41 7.10
C THR A 277 5.32 12.03 8.42
N PRO A 278 4.11 12.60 8.52
CA PRO A 278 3.71 13.48 9.65
C PRO A 278 3.72 12.83 11.04
N THR A 279 4.19 11.59 11.19
CA THR A 279 3.83 10.68 12.26
C THR A 279 4.88 10.54 13.36
N THR A 280 6.11 11.02 13.18
CA THR A 280 7.14 10.94 14.24
C THR A 280 7.74 12.31 14.57
N PRO A 281 7.26 12.99 15.63
CA PRO A 281 7.87 14.21 16.13
C PRO A 281 9.38 14.04 16.35
N GLY A 282 10.17 15.05 15.98
CA GLY A 282 11.63 15.00 16.11
C GLY A 282 12.31 14.06 15.11
N SER A 283 11.73 13.87 13.92
CA SER A 283 12.36 13.11 12.84
C SER A 283 12.59 13.93 11.57
N ALA A 284 13.62 13.58 10.82
CA ALA A 284 13.91 14.11 9.50
C ALA A 284 14.41 12.99 8.58
N VAL A 285 13.85 12.86 7.38
CA VAL A 285 14.19 11.82 6.39
C VAL A 285 14.56 12.47 5.07
N PHE A 286 15.61 11.94 4.43
CA PHE A 286 16.11 12.34 3.12
C PHE A 286 16.27 11.12 2.23
N GLU A 287 15.87 11.20 0.97
CA GLU A 287 16.03 10.11 0.00
C GLU A 287 16.92 10.56 -1.17
N TYR A 288 17.85 9.69 -1.54
CA TYR A 288 18.83 9.94 -2.58
C TYR A 288 18.83 8.82 -3.59
N GLU A 289 18.59 9.14 -4.87
CA GLU A 289 18.76 8.21 -5.96
C GLU A 289 20.24 8.14 -6.38
N THR A 290 20.78 6.93 -6.48
CA THR A 290 22.19 6.72 -6.85
C THR A 290 22.43 5.38 -7.54
N THR A 291 23.43 5.34 -8.42
CA THR A 291 23.99 4.10 -8.99
C THR A 291 25.17 3.55 -8.18
N GLU A 292 25.59 4.23 -7.10
CA GLU A 292 26.69 3.82 -6.21
C GLU A 292 26.23 3.72 -4.74
N PRO A 293 25.20 2.91 -4.42
CA PRO A 293 24.58 2.90 -3.09
C PRO A 293 25.56 2.57 -1.96
N ASP A 294 26.48 1.62 -2.15
CA ASP A 294 27.47 1.27 -1.12
C ASP A 294 28.41 2.44 -0.79
N ALA A 295 28.86 3.18 -1.81
CA ALA A 295 29.75 4.32 -1.62
C ALA A 295 29.04 5.46 -0.89
N LEU A 296 27.78 5.73 -1.23
CA LEU A 296 26.95 6.73 -0.54
C LEU A 296 26.69 6.34 0.92
N VAL A 297 26.29 5.09 1.18
CA VAL A 297 26.09 4.57 2.53
C VAL A 297 27.35 4.69 3.39
N ALA A 298 28.51 4.30 2.85
CA ALA A 298 29.78 4.40 3.57
C ALA A 298 30.12 5.85 3.94
N ARG A 299 29.93 6.80 3.02
CA ARG A 299 30.16 8.23 3.26
C ARG A 299 29.24 8.79 4.33
N LEU A 300 27.95 8.49 4.26
CA LEU A 300 26.97 8.93 5.28
C LEU A 300 27.31 8.37 6.65
N ALA A 301 27.61 7.07 6.71
CA ALA A 301 27.97 6.38 7.95
C ALA A 301 29.31 6.85 8.53
N SER A 302 30.24 7.42 7.75
CA SER A 302 31.49 8.00 8.25
C SER A 302 31.44 9.51 8.48
N GLY A 303 30.67 10.25 7.67
CA GLY A 303 30.68 11.71 7.62
C GLY A 303 29.75 12.38 8.63
N ILE A 304 28.74 11.65 9.11
CA ILE A 304 27.85 12.14 10.17
C ILE A 304 28.45 11.80 11.53
N GLU A 305 28.93 12.85 12.20
CA GLU A 305 29.60 12.78 13.50
C GLU A 305 28.82 13.52 14.60
N GLY A 306 29.32 13.45 15.82
CA GLY A 306 28.77 14.18 16.96
C GLY A 306 27.39 13.67 17.40
N PRO A 307 26.55 14.54 17.98
CA PRO A 307 25.29 14.12 18.60
C PRO A 307 24.31 13.51 17.58
N LEU A 308 24.30 13.96 16.32
CA LEU A 308 23.41 13.42 15.28
C LEU A 308 23.66 11.93 14.97
N ARG A 309 24.89 11.44 15.17
CA ARG A 309 25.23 10.04 14.88
C ARG A 309 24.42 9.04 15.68
N ALA A 310 24.08 9.37 16.93
CA ALA A 310 23.28 8.50 17.79
C ALA A 310 21.83 8.33 17.31
N HIS A 311 21.38 9.23 16.43
CA HIS A 311 20.02 9.28 15.89
C HIS A 311 19.94 8.82 14.42
N LEU A 312 21.08 8.49 13.82
CA LEU A 312 21.19 8.18 12.41
C LEU A 312 20.73 6.74 12.09
N THR A 313 19.78 6.62 11.19
CA THR A 313 19.47 5.41 10.44
C THR A 313 19.82 5.63 8.97
N VAL A 314 20.56 4.71 8.37
CA VAL A 314 20.73 4.65 6.91
C VAL A 314 20.10 3.36 6.41
N ALA A 315 19.27 3.48 5.37
CA ALA A 315 18.61 2.36 4.73
C ALA A 315 18.67 2.50 3.20
N ARG A 316 18.48 1.40 2.47
CA ARG A 316 18.43 1.43 1.00
C ARG A 316 17.45 0.44 0.42
N ARG A 317 17.02 0.69 -0.80
CA ARG A 317 16.24 -0.23 -1.64
C ARG A 317 16.60 -0.06 -3.11
N PRO A 318 16.50 -1.09 -3.96
CA PRO A 318 16.37 -0.90 -5.39
C PRO A 318 15.17 0.02 -5.67
N GLU A 319 15.26 0.90 -6.67
CA GLU A 319 14.18 1.86 -6.98
C GLU A 319 12.82 1.17 -7.23
N ARG A 320 12.86 -0.03 -7.80
CA ARG A 320 11.70 -0.88 -8.11
C ARG A 320 11.06 -1.63 -6.93
N ILE A 321 11.61 -1.52 -5.72
CA ILE A 321 11.11 -2.18 -4.49
C ILE A 321 10.73 -1.12 -3.47
N GLY A 322 9.51 -1.15 -2.93
CA GLY A 322 8.97 -0.16 -1.99
C GLY A 322 9.58 -0.14 -0.59
N THR A 323 10.10 -1.28 -0.11
CA THR A 323 10.56 -1.40 1.27
C THR A 323 12.06 -1.18 1.41
N PHE A 324 12.47 -0.36 2.38
CA PHE A 324 13.87 -0.14 2.70
C PHE A 324 14.48 -1.27 3.56
N THR A 325 15.75 -1.57 3.31
CA THR A 325 16.59 -2.40 4.18
C THR A 325 17.58 -1.50 4.91
N ARG A 326 17.52 -1.50 6.24
CA ARG A 326 18.49 -0.82 7.11
C ARG A 326 19.89 -1.38 6.86
N VAL A 327 20.87 -0.47 6.74
CA VAL A 327 22.30 -0.78 6.58
C VAL A 327 23.15 -0.19 7.70
N PHE A 328 22.62 0.77 8.46
CA PHE A 328 23.25 1.34 9.67
C PHE A 328 22.17 1.77 10.68
N PRO A 329 22.37 1.59 12.01
CA PRO A 329 23.49 0.86 12.64
C PRO A 329 23.31 -0.67 12.65
N ASP A 330 22.08 -1.17 12.50
CA ASP A 330 21.73 -2.60 12.55
C ASP A 330 21.36 -3.14 11.15
N PRO A 331 22.31 -3.67 10.38
CA PRO A 331 22.07 -4.07 9.00
C PRO A 331 21.09 -5.25 8.89
N GLY A 332 20.27 -5.25 7.84
CA GLY A 332 19.41 -6.37 7.44
C GLY A 332 17.98 -6.34 7.98
N ARG A 333 17.59 -5.32 8.75
CA ARG A 333 16.19 -5.12 9.18
C ARG A 333 15.42 -4.29 8.17
N ARG A 334 14.14 -4.61 7.93
CA ARG A 334 13.25 -3.72 7.18
C ARG A 334 13.11 -2.40 7.96
N TRP A 335 13.21 -1.28 7.25
CA TRP A 335 12.95 0.05 7.77
C TRP A 335 11.66 0.57 7.12
N PRO A 336 10.71 1.09 7.94
CA PRO A 336 9.43 1.60 7.46
C PRO A 336 9.59 2.87 6.61
#